data_AF-A0A3A6VBB4-F1
#
_entry.id   AF-A0A3A6VBB4-F1
#
_cell.length_a   1.000
_cell.length_b   1.000
_cell.length_c   1.000
_cell.angle_alpha   90.00
_cell.angle_beta   90.00
_cell.angle_gamma   90.00
#
_symmetry.space_group_name_H-M   'P 1'
#
loop_
_entity.id
_entity.type
_entity.pdbx_description
1 polymer ?
#
loop_
_entity_poly.entity_id
_entity_poly.type
_entity_poly.pdbx_seq_one_letter_code
_entity_poly.pdbx_strand_id
1 'polypeptide(L)'
;MKNNKRHVYGLILTLLLLGSGIFLYRHIVLDVPLTDTETINSWMVESNLRFTADRNTPIKASFNIPYLPPNFAILDEYFVSRNYGVTTNLNGSNRETVWSIRRGHGPQSLYYRAIFRQTDSDESSLPKPSVTKSQPLNDSQKSAVETITNQVRSTSADIQTFAQSTIKELNKRDGNAKLLVGNEFNDDNIINATILILNQSKIPAITVQGIYLNQQKKADLKSLLAVFNGKNWIYINPKTGSAGLPKEFLIWQYGNGPLFNVVGGNRAQFSLTVSPTPINALSVAKSRGLEDSQLLRFSLLQLPVNVQGIYKILLTVPIGAFIILILRNFIGIKTFGTFMPVLIALAFRETHVAWGITLFVIIISFGLLARFYLDQLRLLLVPRLAAILTVVILLMIFISVLCQNLSLDTGMSVALFPMVILTMTIERMCITWDERGASEAIKSGVGSLAAAVISYGAMSYEPLQYLIFAFPELLLVLLSLILWFGQYRGYRLVELKRFKSLASAMK
;
A
#
# COMPACT_ATOMS: atom_id res chain seq x y z
N MET A 1 -38.31 -26.32 24.95
CA MET A 1 -37.65 -25.00 25.10
C MET A 1 -36.17 -25.00 25.53
N LYS A 2 -35.64 -26.03 26.23
CA LYS A 2 -34.20 -26.10 26.61
C LYS A 2 -33.23 -26.31 25.43
N ASN A 3 -33.67 -27.01 24.37
CA ASN A 3 -32.81 -27.35 23.22
C ASN A 3 -32.47 -26.13 22.34
N ASN A 4 -33.39 -25.19 22.16
CA ASN A 4 -33.16 -23.99 21.35
C ASN A 4 -32.10 -23.06 21.96
N LYS A 5 -32.03 -22.96 23.30
CA LYS A 5 -30.99 -22.15 23.95
C LYS A 5 -29.60 -22.76 23.71
N ARG A 6 -29.46 -24.09 23.85
CA ARG A 6 -28.21 -24.80 23.59
C ARG A 6 -27.75 -24.67 22.15
N HIS A 7 -28.67 -24.76 21.19
CA HIS A 7 -28.36 -24.56 19.77
C HIS A 7 -27.80 -23.16 19.48
N VAL A 8 -28.40 -22.11 20.06
CA VAL A 8 -27.90 -20.75 19.83
C VAL A 8 -26.53 -20.50 20.49
N TYR A 9 -26.29 -21.02 21.70
CA TYR A 9 -24.95 -20.94 22.30
C TYR A 9 -23.90 -21.74 21.52
N GLY A 10 -24.29 -22.91 20.99
CA GLY A 10 -23.44 -23.69 20.09
C GLY A 10 -23.05 -22.88 18.84
N LEU A 11 -24.04 -22.26 18.19
CA LEU A 11 -23.84 -21.40 17.02
C LEU A 11 -22.91 -20.22 17.32
N ILE A 12 -23.14 -19.50 18.42
CA ILE A 12 -22.31 -18.38 18.90
C ILE A 12 -20.86 -18.84 19.07
N LEU A 13 -20.63 -19.98 19.73
CA LEU A 13 -19.29 -20.50 19.97
C LEU A 13 -18.60 -20.91 18.67
N THR A 14 -19.29 -21.59 17.75
CA THR A 14 -18.72 -21.97 16.45
C THR A 14 -18.35 -20.75 15.61
N LEU A 15 -19.21 -19.73 15.55
CA LEU A 15 -18.92 -18.51 14.78
C LEU A 15 -17.74 -17.74 15.36
N LEU A 16 -17.62 -17.69 16.69
CA LEU A 16 -16.52 -17.03 17.38
C LEU A 16 -15.20 -17.77 17.14
N LEU A 17 -15.18 -19.10 17.32
CA LEU A 17 -13.98 -19.91 17.10
C LEU A 17 -13.52 -19.88 15.64
N LEU A 18 -14.45 -19.97 14.69
CA LEU A 18 -14.13 -19.98 13.27
C LEU A 18 -13.64 -18.60 12.80
N GLY A 19 -14.29 -17.52 13.23
CA GLY A 19 -13.87 -16.14 12.92
C GLY A 19 -12.52 -15.79 13.53
N SER A 20 -12.29 -16.08 14.82
CA SER A 20 -11.02 -15.83 15.48
C SER A 20 -9.90 -16.74 14.97
N GLY A 21 -10.19 -18.00 14.61
CA GLY A 21 -9.21 -18.94 14.08
C GLY A 21 -8.65 -18.50 12.72
N ILE A 22 -9.53 -18.10 11.79
CA ILE A 22 -9.12 -17.59 10.48
C ILE A 22 -8.33 -16.28 10.62
N PHE A 23 -8.79 -15.38 11.50
CA PHE A 23 -8.10 -14.13 11.80
C PHE A 23 -6.66 -14.37 12.29
N LEU A 24 -6.48 -15.26 13.28
CA LEU A 24 -5.15 -15.58 13.82
C LEU A 24 -4.26 -16.25 12.76
N TYR A 25 -4.81 -17.14 11.93
CA TYR A 25 -4.05 -17.75 10.84
C TYR A 25 -3.54 -16.71 9.84
N ARG A 26 -4.38 -15.76 9.42
CA ARG A 26 -3.98 -14.71 8.48
C ARG A 26 -3.00 -13.71 9.10
N HIS A 27 -3.10 -13.43 10.38
CA HIS A 27 -2.16 -12.54 11.05
C HIS A 27 -0.79 -13.19 11.26
N ILE A 28 -0.74 -14.44 11.74
CA ILE A 28 0.52 -15.11 12.15
C ILE A 28 1.24 -15.78 10.97
N VAL A 29 0.51 -16.41 10.04
CA VAL A 29 1.13 -17.22 8.97
C VAL A 29 1.32 -16.40 7.69
N LEU A 30 0.43 -15.44 7.42
CA LEU A 30 0.45 -14.64 6.21
C LEU A 30 1.01 -13.22 6.42
N ASP A 31 1.52 -12.91 7.62
CA ASP A 31 2.08 -11.61 8.01
C ASP A 31 1.20 -10.42 7.61
N VAL A 32 -0.13 -10.56 7.71
CA VAL A 32 -1.05 -9.44 7.44
C VAL A 32 -1.02 -8.51 8.66
N PRO A 33 -0.64 -7.24 8.50
CA PRO A 33 -0.51 -6.32 9.62
C PRO A 33 -1.87 -5.85 10.12
N LEU A 34 -1.97 -5.58 11.43
CA LEU A 34 -3.21 -5.18 12.11
C LEU A 34 -3.57 -3.70 11.89
N THR A 35 -2.59 -2.88 11.52
CA THR A 35 -2.75 -1.43 11.34
C THR A 35 -2.15 -0.98 10.02
N ASP A 36 -2.79 0.02 9.41
CA ASP A 36 -2.34 0.64 8.16
C ASP A 36 -1.01 1.42 8.27
N THR A 37 -0.53 1.62 9.50
CA THR A 37 0.69 2.38 9.82
C THR A 37 1.98 1.56 9.72
N GLU A 38 1.88 0.25 9.48
CA GLU A 38 3.06 -0.59 9.28
C GLU A 38 3.51 -0.44 7.82
N THR A 39 4.21 0.65 7.54
CA THR A 39 4.81 0.91 6.23
C THR A 39 6.08 0.08 6.11
N ILE A 40 6.17 -0.71 5.04
CA ILE A 40 7.41 -1.41 4.75
C ILE A 40 8.37 -0.41 4.12
N ASN A 41 9.57 -0.29 4.68
CA ASN A 41 10.65 0.49 4.09
C ASN A 41 10.90 0.01 2.66
N SER A 42 10.44 0.81 1.70
CA SER A 42 10.51 0.53 0.28
C SER A 42 11.03 1.76 -0.44
N TRP A 43 11.83 1.49 -1.46
CA TRP A 43 12.55 2.50 -2.22
C TRP A 43 12.16 2.38 -3.68
N MET A 44 11.68 3.48 -4.26
CA MET A 44 11.51 3.57 -5.70
C MET A 44 12.82 4.07 -6.31
N VAL A 45 13.34 3.29 -7.24
CA VAL A 45 14.48 3.68 -8.06
C VAL A 45 13.98 3.92 -9.48
N GLU A 46 14.17 5.13 -9.96
CA GLU A 46 13.89 5.53 -11.34
C GLU A 46 15.20 5.68 -12.10
N SER A 47 15.36 4.95 -13.18
CA SER A 47 16.40 5.17 -14.18
C SER A 47 15.82 5.90 -15.39
N ASN A 48 16.48 6.98 -15.79
CA ASN A 48 16.05 7.84 -16.89
C ASN A 48 17.20 7.98 -17.90
N LEU A 49 16.96 7.51 -19.12
CA LEU A 49 17.84 7.66 -20.28
C LEU A 49 17.27 8.72 -21.23
N ARG A 50 17.94 9.87 -21.33
CA ARG A 50 17.60 10.97 -22.23
C ARG A 50 18.58 11.04 -23.39
N PHE A 51 18.07 11.22 -24.60
CA PHE A 51 18.90 11.41 -25.79
C PHE A 51 18.11 12.17 -26.85
N THR A 52 18.80 12.71 -27.85
CA THR A 52 18.16 13.36 -29.00
C THR A 52 18.24 12.45 -30.21
N ALA A 53 17.09 12.08 -30.77
CA ALA A 53 17.01 11.28 -31.97
C ALA A 53 17.14 12.13 -33.24
N ASP A 54 17.89 11.60 -34.20
CA ASP A 54 17.96 12.18 -35.54
C ASP A 54 16.61 12.00 -36.27
N ARG A 55 16.38 12.78 -37.33
CA ARG A 55 15.08 12.78 -38.01
C ARG A 55 14.87 11.47 -38.77
N ASN A 56 13.81 10.74 -38.40
CA ASN A 56 13.31 9.57 -39.13
C ASN A 56 14.27 8.37 -39.13
N THR A 57 15.12 8.25 -38.11
CA THR A 57 16.04 7.13 -37.93
C THR A 57 15.43 6.03 -37.05
N PRO A 58 15.79 4.75 -37.28
CA PRO A 58 15.49 3.69 -36.34
C PRO A 58 16.34 3.86 -35.09
N ILE A 59 15.70 3.72 -33.93
CA ILE A 59 16.37 3.85 -32.63
C ILE A 59 16.34 2.52 -31.93
N LYS A 60 17.50 2.14 -31.40
CA LYS A 60 17.65 1.03 -30.47
C LYS A 60 18.44 1.52 -29.27
N ALA A 61 17.76 1.68 -28.14
CA ALA A 61 18.37 2.08 -26.88
C ALA A 61 18.26 0.93 -25.90
N SER A 62 19.34 0.63 -25.19
CA SER A 62 19.35 -0.39 -24.15
C SER A 62 20.09 0.09 -22.92
N PHE A 63 19.68 -0.42 -21.76
CA PHE A 63 20.43 -0.24 -20.52
C PHE A 63 20.16 -1.38 -19.54
N ASN A 64 21.10 -1.57 -18.62
CA ASN A 64 21.04 -2.62 -17.61
C ASN A 64 20.05 -2.27 -16.50
N ILE A 65 19.28 -3.26 -16.07
CA ILE A 65 18.34 -3.18 -14.96
C ILE A 65 18.67 -4.28 -13.93
N PRO A 66 18.36 -4.05 -12.64
CA PRO A 66 18.61 -5.04 -11.60
C PRO A 66 17.90 -6.37 -11.87
N TYR A 67 18.59 -7.47 -11.56
CA TYR A 67 18.05 -8.83 -11.65
C TYR A 67 18.38 -9.57 -10.37
N LEU A 68 17.35 -9.90 -9.60
CA LEU A 68 17.47 -10.61 -8.31
C LEU A 68 18.59 -10.05 -7.42
N PRO A 69 18.51 -8.77 -7.02
CA PRO A 69 19.52 -8.15 -6.16
C PRO A 69 19.55 -8.81 -4.76
N PRO A 70 20.72 -9.12 -4.20
CA PRO A 70 20.82 -9.66 -2.83
C PRO A 70 20.27 -8.67 -1.81
N ASN A 71 19.64 -9.16 -0.75
CA ASN A 71 18.98 -8.37 0.31
C ASN A 71 17.79 -7.51 -0.16
N PHE A 72 17.38 -7.60 -1.43
CA PHE A 72 16.27 -6.81 -1.97
C PHE A 72 15.33 -7.67 -2.84
N ALA A 73 14.02 -7.47 -2.65
CA ALA A 73 12.98 -8.03 -3.50
C ALA A 73 12.40 -6.91 -4.38
N ILE A 74 12.21 -7.20 -5.66
CA ILE A 74 11.53 -6.31 -6.60
C ILE A 74 10.02 -6.53 -6.43
N LEU A 75 9.30 -5.50 -5.98
CA LEU A 75 7.84 -5.56 -5.76
C LEU A 75 7.06 -5.32 -7.04
N ASP A 76 7.45 -4.30 -7.79
CA ASP A 76 6.82 -3.87 -9.03
C ASP A 76 7.87 -3.25 -9.96
N GLU A 77 7.65 -3.42 -11.27
CA GLU A 77 8.48 -2.86 -12.34
C GLU A 77 7.59 -2.17 -13.38
N TYR A 78 7.97 -0.96 -13.78
CA TYR A 78 7.28 -0.19 -14.82
C TYR A 78 8.25 0.29 -15.88
N PHE A 79 7.89 0.07 -17.14
CA PHE A 79 8.62 0.58 -18.31
C PHE A 79 7.79 1.69 -18.95
N VAL A 80 8.26 2.93 -18.86
CA VAL A 80 7.52 4.11 -19.36
C VAL A 80 8.27 4.70 -20.54
N SER A 81 7.64 4.62 -21.71
CA SER A 81 8.17 5.13 -22.98
C SER A 81 7.05 5.51 -23.93
N ARG A 82 7.31 6.43 -24.86
CA ARG A 82 6.31 6.87 -25.86
C ARG A 82 6.49 6.09 -27.17
N ASN A 83 5.60 5.13 -27.44
CA ASN A 83 5.56 4.35 -28.69
C ASN A 83 6.79 3.46 -28.97
N TYR A 84 7.58 3.11 -27.95
CA TYR A 84 8.66 2.14 -28.11
C TYR A 84 8.15 0.73 -27.81
N GLY A 85 8.63 -0.26 -28.56
CA GLY A 85 8.55 -1.66 -28.16
C GLY A 85 9.61 -1.95 -27.10
N VAL A 86 9.22 -2.60 -26.00
CA VAL A 86 10.10 -2.94 -24.87
C VAL A 86 10.31 -4.45 -24.84
N THR A 87 11.56 -4.88 -24.73
CA THR A 87 11.92 -6.30 -24.53
C THR A 87 12.99 -6.38 -23.47
N THR A 88 12.94 -7.40 -22.61
CA THR A 88 13.98 -7.65 -21.60
C THR A 88 14.68 -8.97 -21.89
N ASN A 89 16.01 -8.96 -21.90
CA ASN A 89 16.84 -10.13 -22.14
C ASN A 89 17.85 -10.29 -21.01
N LEU A 90 18.27 -11.53 -20.74
CA LEU A 90 19.40 -11.81 -19.86
C LEU A 90 20.68 -11.88 -20.70
N ASN A 91 21.67 -11.05 -20.35
CA ASN A 91 22.98 -11.01 -20.98
C ASN A 91 24.06 -11.33 -19.94
N GLY A 92 24.44 -12.60 -19.86
CA GLY A 92 25.32 -13.10 -18.80
C GLY A 92 24.62 -13.04 -17.43
N SER A 93 25.16 -12.25 -16.52
CA SER A 93 24.62 -12.03 -15.16
C SER A 93 23.76 -10.77 -15.03
N ASN A 94 23.57 -10.01 -16.10
CA ASN A 94 22.78 -8.77 -16.10
C ASN A 94 21.49 -8.94 -16.91
N ARG A 95 20.40 -8.34 -16.43
CA ARG A 95 19.18 -8.16 -17.24
C ARG A 95 19.28 -6.84 -17.97
N GLU A 96 19.11 -6.87 -19.28
CA GLU A 96 19.14 -5.70 -20.14
C GLU A 96 17.75 -5.49 -20.73
N THR A 97 17.30 -4.24 -20.72
CA THR A 97 16.05 -3.83 -21.37
C THR A 97 16.38 -3.07 -22.65
N VAL A 98 15.70 -3.43 -23.72
CA VAL A 98 15.91 -2.92 -25.07
C VAL A 98 14.62 -2.25 -25.53
N TRP A 99 14.70 -0.94 -25.76
CA TRP A 99 13.67 -0.14 -26.40
C TRP A 99 13.97 0.03 -27.88
N SER A 100 12.96 -0.21 -28.70
CA SER A 100 13.06 -0.07 -30.14
C SER A 100 11.89 0.68 -30.75
N ILE A 101 12.17 1.56 -31.69
CA ILE A 101 11.17 2.24 -32.53
C ILE A 101 11.74 2.44 -33.94
N ARG A 102 10.89 2.30 -34.96
CA ARG A 102 11.33 2.40 -36.37
C ARG A 102 11.65 3.82 -36.82
N ARG A 103 10.94 4.81 -36.26
CA ARG A 103 11.06 6.22 -36.65
C ARG A 103 10.93 7.08 -35.40
N GLY A 104 12.04 7.56 -34.89
CA GLY A 104 12.04 8.58 -33.85
C GLY A 104 12.41 9.96 -34.38
N HIS A 105 12.18 10.97 -33.54
CA HIS A 105 12.56 12.34 -33.83
C HIS A 105 12.62 13.17 -32.55
N GLY A 106 13.58 14.09 -32.47
CA GLY A 106 13.64 15.09 -31.40
C GLY A 106 14.05 14.49 -30.04
N PRO A 107 13.74 15.18 -28.92
CA PRO A 107 14.13 14.73 -27.59
C PRO A 107 13.35 13.48 -27.18
N GLN A 108 14.07 12.45 -26.76
CA GLN A 108 13.54 11.17 -26.31
C GLN A 108 13.89 10.96 -24.84
N SER A 109 13.00 10.28 -24.11
CA SER A 109 13.22 9.91 -22.71
C SER A 109 12.61 8.55 -22.44
N LEU A 110 13.42 7.65 -21.89
CA LEU A 110 13.03 6.30 -21.53
C LEU A 110 13.19 6.15 -20.02
N TYR A 111 12.13 5.71 -19.36
CA TYR A 111 12.10 5.52 -17.92
C TYR A 111 11.87 4.06 -17.58
N TYR A 112 12.65 3.58 -16.61
CA TYR A 112 12.39 2.34 -15.91
C TYR A 112 12.27 2.66 -14.43
N ARG A 113 11.19 2.19 -13.81
CA ARG A 113 10.89 2.41 -12.40
C ARG A 113 10.71 1.07 -11.75
N ALA A 114 11.45 0.82 -10.68
CA ALA A 114 11.29 -0.37 -9.88
C ALA A 114 11.18 -0.02 -8.41
N ILE A 115 10.37 -0.79 -7.71
CA ILE A 115 10.16 -0.64 -6.28
C ILE A 115 10.86 -1.80 -5.58
N PHE A 116 11.81 -1.46 -4.71
CA PHE A 116 12.59 -2.43 -3.95
C PHE A 116 12.14 -2.45 -2.49
N ARG A 117 12.01 -3.67 -1.96
CA ARG A 117 11.82 -3.94 -0.53
C ARG A 117 13.06 -4.63 0.00
N GLN A 118 13.52 -4.22 1.18
CA GLN A 118 14.57 -4.94 1.89
C GLN A 118 14.06 -6.29 2.41
N THR A 119 14.84 -7.35 2.22
CA THR A 119 14.55 -8.72 2.63
C THR A 119 15.82 -9.36 3.21
N ASP A 120 15.66 -10.32 4.12
CA ASP A 120 16.78 -11.06 4.71
C ASP A 120 17.24 -12.24 3.84
N SER A 121 16.72 -12.36 2.62
CA SER A 121 17.13 -13.39 1.66
C SER A 121 18.50 -13.06 1.06
N ASP A 122 19.50 -13.83 1.47
CA ASP A 122 20.91 -13.70 1.07
C ASP A 122 21.28 -14.58 -0.14
N GLU A 123 20.29 -14.97 -0.96
CA GLU A 123 20.53 -15.76 -2.17
C GLU A 123 21.19 -14.88 -3.25
N SER A 124 22.52 -14.82 -3.19
CA SER A 124 23.34 -14.24 -4.25
C SER A 124 23.13 -15.04 -5.54
N SER A 125 22.43 -14.43 -6.50
CA SER A 125 22.06 -15.03 -7.79
C SER A 125 23.21 -15.08 -8.81
N LEU A 126 24.42 -14.67 -8.42
CA LEU A 126 25.57 -14.68 -9.31
C LEU A 126 25.93 -16.12 -9.71
N PRO A 127 25.91 -16.46 -11.01
CA PRO A 127 26.30 -17.78 -11.46
C PRO A 127 27.75 -18.08 -11.08
N LYS A 128 28.06 -19.37 -10.90
CA LYS A 128 29.44 -19.80 -10.62
C LYS A 128 30.38 -19.23 -11.70
N PRO A 129 31.51 -18.62 -11.29
CA PRO A 129 32.36 -17.90 -12.23
C PRO A 129 32.87 -18.79 -13.36
N SER A 130 32.89 -18.25 -14.58
CA SER A 130 33.60 -18.84 -15.71
C SER A 130 35.11 -18.76 -15.51
N VAL A 131 35.87 -19.72 -16.07
CA VAL A 131 37.34 -19.82 -15.96
C VAL A 131 38.02 -18.45 -16.12
N THR A 132 38.83 -18.09 -15.13
CA THR A 132 39.61 -16.85 -15.10
C THR A 132 40.58 -16.80 -16.28
N LYS A 133 40.42 -15.80 -17.16
CA LYS A 133 41.37 -15.54 -18.25
C LYS A 133 42.56 -14.75 -17.71
N SER A 134 43.76 -15.35 -17.74
CA SER A 134 45.01 -14.64 -17.44
C SER A 134 45.26 -13.57 -18.51
N GLN A 135 45.42 -12.32 -18.11
CA GLN A 135 45.79 -11.23 -19.01
C GLN A 135 47.31 -11.23 -19.23
N PRO A 136 47.80 -10.95 -20.46
CA PRO A 136 49.22 -10.73 -20.69
C PRO A 136 49.68 -9.47 -19.95
N LEU A 137 50.78 -9.58 -19.19
CA LEU A 137 51.36 -8.49 -18.41
C LEU A 137 52.70 -8.08 -18.99
N ASN A 138 53.00 -6.78 -18.96
CA ASN A 138 54.33 -6.27 -19.26
C ASN A 138 55.31 -6.64 -18.13
N ASP A 139 56.62 -6.68 -18.40
CA ASP A 139 57.63 -7.12 -17.41
C ASP A 139 57.60 -6.31 -16.10
N SER A 140 57.38 -4.99 -16.18
CA SER A 140 57.24 -4.11 -15.02
C SER A 140 55.99 -4.41 -14.19
N GLN A 141 54.86 -4.69 -14.85
CA GLN A 141 53.62 -5.06 -14.19
C GLN A 141 53.72 -6.46 -13.57
N LYS A 142 54.40 -7.40 -14.25
CA LYS A 142 54.63 -8.74 -13.73
C LYS A 142 55.43 -8.70 -12.43
N SER A 143 56.53 -7.94 -12.39
CA SER A 143 57.33 -7.75 -11.17
C SER A 143 56.51 -7.12 -10.03
N ALA A 144 55.67 -6.13 -10.34
CA ALA A 144 54.82 -5.49 -9.34
C ALA A 144 53.74 -6.44 -8.79
N VAL A 145 53.10 -7.23 -9.65
CA VAL A 145 52.12 -8.25 -9.27
C VAL A 145 52.77 -9.34 -8.42
N GLU A 146 53.92 -9.87 -8.81
CA GLU A 146 54.62 -10.92 -8.05
C GLU A 146 55.03 -10.42 -6.66
N THR A 147 55.55 -9.19 -6.57
CA THR A 147 55.94 -8.58 -5.29
C THR A 147 54.75 -8.43 -4.35
N ILE A 148 53.65 -7.84 -4.84
CA ILE A 148 52.43 -7.64 -4.03
C ILE A 148 51.81 -9.01 -3.68
N THR A 149 51.75 -9.94 -4.62
CA THR A 149 51.19 -11.28 -4.38
C THR A 149 51.96 -12.01 -3.28
N ASN A 150 53.30 -11.98 -3.30
CA ASN A 150 54.13 -12.63 -2.28
C ASN A 150 53.96 -11.98 -0.90
N GLN A 151 53.90 -10.65 -0.85
CA GLN A 151 53.68 -9.91 0.40
C GLN A 151 52.30 -10.16 1.00
N VAL A 152 51.27 -10.23 0.15
CA VAL A 152 49.89 -10.48 0.61
C VAL A 152 49.71 -11.95 1.02
N ARG A 153 50.34 -12.91 0.30
CA ARG A 153 50.29 -14.33 0.66
C ARG A 153 50.92 -14.64 2.02
N SER A 154 51.96 -13.92 2.43
CA SER A 154 52.58 -14.12 3.75
C SER A 154 51.72 -13.63 4.91
N THR A 155 50.72 -12.78 4.63
CA THR A 155 49.85 -12.12 5.62
C THR A 155 48.38 -12.53 5.53
N SER A 156 48.04 -13.50 4.68
CA SER A 156 46.66 -13.93 4.41
C SER A 156 46.51 -15.44 4.52
N ALA A 157 45.36 -15.91 5.03
CA ALA A 157 45.10 -17.33 5.27
C ALA A 157 44.05 -17.94 4.30
N ASP A 158 43.19 -17.11 3.73
CA ASP A 158 42.10 -17.53 2.84
C ASP A 158 41.87 -16.52 1.70
N ILE A 159 40.96 -16.84 0.78
CA ILE A 159 40.65 -16.00 -0.39
C ILE A 159 40.12 -14.62 0.04
N GLN A 160 39.33 -14.56 1.12
CA GLN A 160 38.76 -13.32 1.62
C GLN A 160 39.85 -12.39 2.14
N THR A 161 40.66 -12.86 3.09
CA THR A 161 41.79 -12.11 3.67
C THR A 161 42.80 -11.73 2.61
N PHE A 162 43.07 -12.61 1.63
CA PHE A 162 43.94 -12.30 0.48
C PHE A 162 43.43 -11.11 -0.34
N ALA A 163 42.14 -11.09 -0.68
CA ALA A 163 41.55 -9.99 -1.43
C ALA A 163 41.51 -8.68 -0.61
N GLN A 164 41.14 -8.74 0.67
CA GLN A 164 41.14 -7.56 1.55
C GLN A 164 42.54 -6.97 1.73
N SER A 165 43.55 -7.82 1.93
CA SER A 165 44.95 -7.41 2.09
C SER A 165 45.53 -6.87 0.79
N THR A 166 45.14 -7.40 -0.38
CA THR A 166 45.52 -6.84 -1.69
C THR A 166 45.01 -5.41 -1.86
N ILE A 167 43.73 -5.15 -1.54
CA ILE A 167 43.17 -3.79 -1.59
C ILE A 167 43.89 -2.86 -0.61
N LYS A 168 44.20 -3.33 0.60
CA LYS A 168 44.96 -2.54 1.59
C LYS A 168 46.35 -2.19 1.07
N GLU A 169 47.04 -3.14 0.42
CA GLU A 169 48.37 -2.92 -0.15
C GLU A 169 48.34 -1.92 -1.31
N LEU A 170 47.37 -2.05 -2.21
CA LEU A 170 47.20 -1.10 -3.32
C LEU A 170 46.86 0.32 -2.83
N ASN A 171 46.12 0.43 -1.72
CA ASN A 171 45.79 1.71 -1.11
C ASN A 171 46.96 2.41 -0.40
N LYS A 172 48.09 1.73 -0.14
CA LYS A 172 49.31 2.40 0.38
C LYS A 172 49.96 3.35 -0.63
N ARG A 173 49.61 3.21 -1.93
CA ARG A 173 50.12 4.04 -3.04
C ARG A 173 51.65 3.97 -3.22
N ASP A 174 52.25 2.83 -2.87
CA ASP A 174 53.66 2.54 -3.08
C ASP A 174 54.02 2.46 -4.57
N GLY A 175 55.32 2.43 -4.89
CA GLY A 175 55.81 2.37 -6.28
C GLY A 175 55.19 1.25 -7.09
N ASN A 176 55.06 0.05 -6.51
CA ASN A 176 54.42 -1.10 -7.16
C ASN A 176 52.90 -0.91 -7.35
N ALA A 177 52.23 -0.25 -6.40
CA ALA A 177 50.80 0.05 -6.52
C ALA A 177 50.54 1.09 -7.64
N LYS A 178 51.40 2.10 -7.77
CA LYS A 178 51.32 3.09 -8.87
C LYS A 178 51.50 2.47 -10.25
N LEU A 179 52.34 1.45 -10.38
CA LEU A 179 52.53 0.73 -11.64
C LEU A 179 51.29 -0.06 -12.09
N LEU A 180 50.43 -0.46 -11.15
CA LEU A 180 49.22 -1.25 -11.43
C LEU A 180 47.95 -0.40 -11.51
N VAL A 181 47.82 0.62 -10.64
CA VAL A 181 46.64 1.50 -10.57
C VAL A 181 46.76 2.68 -11.54
N GLY A 182 47.99 3.11 -11.85
CA GLY A 182 48.28 4.30 -12.64
C GLY A 182 48.35 5.58 -11.79
N ASN A 183 48.24 6.73 -12.46
CA ASN A 183 48.36 8.04 -11.81
C ASN A 183 47.09 8.45 -11.05
N GLU A 184 45.92 7.93 -11.45
CA GLU A 184 44.63 8.23 -10.82
C GLU A 184 44.16 7.07 -9.94
N PHE A 185 44.26 7.23 -8.63
CA PHE A 185 43.77 6.26 -7.64
C PHE A 185 42.25 6.39 -7.42
N ASN A 186 41.48 6.09 -8.47
CA ASN A 186 40.02 6.00 -8.40
C ASN A 186 39.57 4.57 -8.02
N ASP A 187 38.36 4.45 -7.48
CA ASP A 187 37.79 3.18 -7.00
C ASP A 187 37.83 2.10 -8.09
N ASP A 188 37.46 2.46 -9.33
CA ASP A 188 37.46 1.54 -10.47
C ASP A 188 38.88 1.05 -10.84
N ASN A 189 39.89 1.93 -10.76
CA ASN A 189 41.27 1.57 -11.08
C ASN A 189 41.87 0.63 -10.02
N ILE A 190 41.56 0.87 -8.75
CA ILE A 190 41.95 0.00 -7.64
C ILE A 190 41.29 -1.37 -7.79
N ILE A 191 39.99 -1.42 -8.14
CA ILE A 191 39.28 -2.68 -8.41
C ILE A 191 39.92 -3.41 -9.59
N ASN A 192 40.19 -2.73 -10.71
CA ASN A 192 40.82 -3.35 -11.88
C ASN A 192 42.21 -3.92 -11.56
N ALA A 193 43.04 -3.18 -10.83
CA ALA A 193 44.35 -3.66 -10.36
C ALA A 193 44.23 -4.85 -9.41
N THR A 194 43.22 -4.84 -8.53
CA THR A 194 42.95 -5.95 -7.60
C THR A 194 42.49 -7.20 -8.37
N ILE A 195 41.55 -7.06 -9.31
CA ILE A 195 41.08 -8.14 -10.17
C ILE A 195 42.25 -8.73 -10.96
N LEU A 196 43.17 -7.91 -11.46
CA LEU A 196 44.36 -8.37 -12.16
C LEU A 196 45.24 -9.27 -11.27
N ILE A 197 45.52 -8.87 -10.02
CA ILE A 197 46.29 -9.68 -9.06
C ILE A 197 45.56 -10.98 -8.68
N LEU A 198 44.25 -10.88 -8.39
CA LEU A 198 43.41 -12.03 -8.05
C LEU A 198 43.35 -13.03 -9.20
N ASN A 199 43.21 -12.53 -10.43
CA ASN A 199 43.13 -13.36 -11.61
C ASN A 199 44.43 -14.15 -11.85
N GLN A 200 45.60 -13.55 -11.58
CA GLN A 200 46.89 -14.26 -11.65
C GLN A 200 47.03 -15.35 -10.57
N SER A 201 46.37 -15.16 -9.42
CA SER A 201 46.26 -16.19 -8.39
C SER A 201 45.13 -17.20 -8.64
N LYS A 202 44.52 -17.21 -9.84
CA LYS A 202 43.37 -18.07 -10.22
C LYS A 202 42.14 -17.89 -9.31
N ILE A 203 41.98 -16.71 -8.71
CA ILE A 203 40.82 -16.36 -7.88
C ILE A 203 39.84 -15.57 -8.77
N PRO A 204 38.60 -16.04 -8.97
CA PRO A 204 37.61 -15.31 -9.73
C PRO A 204 37.13 -14.05 -9.01
N ALA A 205 37.23 -12.92 -9.68
CA ALA A 205 36.78 -11.64 -9.18
C ALA A 205 36.09 -10.81 -10.28
N ILE A 206 35.04 -10.09 -9.91
CA ILE A 206 34.30 -9.21 -10.80
C ILE A 206 34.02 -7.87 -10.13
N THR A 207 33.94 -6.81 -10.92
CA THR A 207 33.42 -5.51 -10.47
C THR A 207 31.90 -5.61 -10.31
N VAL A 208 31.35 -4.94 -9.31
CA VAL A 208 29.90 -4.82 -9.09
C VAL A 208 29.57 -3.37 -8.89
N GLN A 209 28.60 -2.85 -9.62
CA GLN A 209 28.15 -1.47 -9.53
C GLN A 209 26.77 -1.43 -8.88
N GLY A 210 26.58 -0.49 -7.96
CA GLY A 210 25.32 -0.32 -7.26
C GLY A 210 25.13 1.09 -6.72
N ILE A 211 23.99 1.30 -6.09
CA ILE A 211 23.58 2.58 -5.52
C ILE A 211 23.22 2.41 -4.06
N TYR A 212 23.44 3.45 -3.26
CA TYR A 212 22.90 3.51 -1.91
C TYR A 212 21.45 3.93 -1.95
N LEU A 213 20.60 3.22 -1.21
CA LEU A 213 19.18 3.52 -1.10
C LEU A 213 18.94 4.61 -0.05
N ASN A 214 19.31 5.83 -0.41
CA ASN A 214 19.00 7.04 0.33
C ASN A 214 18.29 8.03 -0.60
N GLN A 215 17.53 8.97 -0.04
CA GLN A 215 16.78 9.93 -0.86
C GLN A 215 17.72 10.83 -1.65
N GLN A 216 17.80 10.61 -2.97
CA GLN A 216 18.73 11.31 -3.86
C GLN A 216 18.07 11.57 -5.22
N LYS A 217 18.09 12.83 -5.67
CA LYS A 217 17.59 13.22 -7.00
C LYS A 217 18.47 12.68 -8.13
N LYS A 218 19.78 12.58 -7.88
CA LYS A 218 20.78 12.01 -8.79
C LYS A 218 21.71 11.11 -7.97
N ALA A 219 21.52 9.80 -8.09
CA ALA A 219 22.32 8.79 -7.44
C ALA A 219 23.52 8.42 -8.32
N ASP A 220 24.71 8.40 -7.71
CA ASP A 220 25.94 7.95 -8.37
C ASP A 220 26.14 6.46 -8.14
N LEU A 221 26.51 5.75 -9.20
CA LEU A 221 26.92 4.35 -9.09
C LEU A 221 28.27 4.26 -8.41
N LYS A 222 28.36 3.43 -7.37
CA LYS A 222 29.59 3.09 -6.69
C LYS A 222 29.98 1.66 -7.04
N SER A 223 31.28 1.45 -7.19
CA SER A 223 31.84 0.14 -7.53
C SER A 223 32.32 -0.57 -6.27
N LEU A 224 32.01 -1.87 -6.18
CA LEU A 224 32.51 -2.82 -5.19
C LEU A 224 33.22 -3.96 -5.92
N LEU A 225 34.11 -4.64 -5.23
CA LEU A 225 34.72 -5.87 -5.70
C LEU A 225 33.90 -7.06 -5.20
N ALA A 226 33.51 -7.99 -6.08
CA ALA A 226 32.97 -9.29 -5.68
C ALA A 226 33.99 -10.39 -5.98
N VAL A 227 34.31 -11.19 -4.96
CA VAL A 227 35.30 -12.27 -5.02
C VAL A 227 34.63 -13.60 -4.67
N PHE A 228 34.89 -14.64 -5.45
CA PHE A 228 34.32 -15.95 -5.19
C PHE A 228 35.26 -16.80 -4.31
N ASN A 229 34.79 -17.20 -3.12
CA ASN A 229 35.59 -17.98 -2.16
C ASN A 229 35.47 -19.50 -2.32
N GLY A 230 34.77 -19.98 -3.36
CA GLY A 230 34.48 -21.39 -3.60
C GLY A 230 33.09 -21.85 -3.13
N LYS A 231 32.50 -21.13 -2.16
CA LYS A 231 31.12 -21.36 -1.67
C LYS A 231 30.20 -20.22 -2.10
N ASN A 232 30.52 -18.99 -1.70
CA ASN A 232 29.69 -17.80 -1.87
C ASN A 232 30.51 -16.64 -2.45
N TRP A 233 29.82 -15.64 -2.98
CA TRP A 233 30.42 -14.35 -3.36
C TRP A 233 30.59 -13.45 -2.15
N ILE A 234 31.77 -12.87 -2.01
CA ILE A 234 32.10 -11.91 -0.95
C ILE A 234 32.30 -10.54 -1.60
N TYR A 235 31.57 -9.55 -1.10
CA TYR A 235 31.69 -8.16 -1.54
C TYR A 235 32.71 -7.42 -0.67
N ILE A 236 33.59 -6.64 -1.29
CA ILE A 236 34.65 -5.90 -0.62
C ILE A 236 34.66 -4.45 -1.12
N ASN A 237 34.74 -3.51 -0.17
CA ASN A 237 34.82 -2.09 -0.46
C ASN A 237 36.25 -1.70 -0.90
N PRO A 238 36.44 -1.06 -2.07
CA PRO A 238 37.77 -0.72 -2.58
C PRO A 238 38.51 0.34 -1.76
N LYS A 239 37.80 1.19 -1.00
CA LYS A 239 38.43 2.24 -0.18
C LYS A 239 38.92 1.74 1.16
N THR A 240 38.10 0.93 1.84
CA THR A 240 38.41 0.48 3.21
C THR A 240 39.00 -0.93 3.25
N GLY A 241 38.81 -1.73 2.20
CA GLY A 241 39.11 -3.17 2.22
C GLY A 241 38.19 -3.96 3.15
N SER A 242 37.07 -3.38 3.62
CA SER A 242 36.10 -4.08 4.48
C SER A 242 35.28 -5.06 3.66
N ALA A 243 35.10 -6.28 4.17
CA ALA A 243 34.24 -7.29 3.58
C ALA A 243 32.79 -7.13 4.08
N GLY A 244 31.83 -7.46 3.22
CA GLY A 244 30.40 -7.39 3.47
C GLY A 244 29.68 -6.46 2.50
N LEU A 245 28.43 -6.80 2.19
CA LEU A 245 27.53 -5.93 1.43
C LEU A 245 26.79 -5.01 2.41
N PRO A 246 26.87 -3.68 2.27
CA PRO A 246 26.09 -2.78 3.12
C PRO A 246 24.59 -3.03 2.93
N LYS A 247 23.81 -3.03 4.03
CA LYS A 247 22.37 -3.33 4.02
C LYS A 247 21.55 -2.42 3.10
N GLU A 248 22.01 -1.20 2.85
CA GLU A 248 21.34 -0.19 2.03
C GLU A 248 21.89 -0.11 0.60
N PHE A 249 22.77 -1.03 0.20
CA PHE A 249 23.43 -1.00 -1.10
C PHE A 249 22.72 -1.91 -2.10
N LEU A 250 22.01 -1.31 -3.06
CA LEU A 250 21.34 -2.02 -4.14
C LEU A 250 22.34 -2.26 -5.29
N ILE A 251 22.60 -3.53 -5.61
CA ILE A 251 23.38 -3.90 -6.79
C ILE A 251 22.57 -3.62 -8.05
N TRP A 252 23.14 -2.83 -8.96
CA TRP A 252 22.53 -2.44 -10.24
C TRP A 252 23.05 -3.26 -11.41
N GLN A 253 24.38 -3.48 -11.45
CA GLN A 253 25.06 -4.16 -12.55
C GLN A 253 26.23 -4.99 -12.01
N TYR A 254 26.46 -6.12 -12.66
CA TYR A 254 27.66 -6.94 -12.52
C TYR A 254 28.61 -6.71 -13.71
N GLY A 255 29.89 -6.57 -13.43
CA GLY A 255 30.95 -6.27 -14.40
C GLY A 255 31.09 -4.77 -14.72
N ASN A 256 32.12 -4.45 -15.51
CA ASN A 256 32.48 -3.09 -15.90
C ASN A 256 32.04 -2.76 -17.34
N GLY A 257 30.92 -3.32 -17.79
CA GLY A 257 30.35 -3.04 -19.12
C GLY A 257 29.67 -1.66 -19.17
N PRO A 258 29.37 -1.15 -20.38
CA PRO A 258 28.62 0.10 -20.51
C PRO A 258 27.22 -0.05 -19.90
N LEU A 259 26.81 0.94 -19.10
CA LEU A 259 25.49 0.95 -18.44
C LEU A 259 24.33 1.05 -19.43
N PHE A 260 24.57 1.74 -20.55
CA PHE A 260 23.59 1.97 -21.59
C PHE A 260 24.26 2.02 -22.96
N ASN A 261 23.49 1.72 -24.00
CA ASN A 261 23.89 1.85 -25.39
C ASN A 261 22.73 2.50 -26.16
N VAL A 262 23.03 3.45 -27.04
CA VAL A 262 22.03 4.12 -27.88
C VAL A 262 22.51 4.14 -29.31
N VAL A 263 21.74 3.51 -30.19
CA VAL A 263 21.91 3.54 -31.65
C VAL A 263 20.81 4.40 -32.24
N GLY A 264 21.16 5.34 -33.12
CA GLY A 264 20.21 6.25 -33.78
C GLY A 264 19.87 7.51 -32.98
N GLY A 265 20.64 7.82 -31.94
CA GLY A 265 20.48 9.03 -31.13
C GLY A 265 21.82 9.55 -30.58
N ASN A 266 21.87 10.86 -30.33
CA ASN A 266 23.05 11.58 -29.87
C ASN A 266 22.83 12.18 -28.48
N ARG A 267 23.93 12.55 -27.80
CA ARG A 267 23.93 13.21 -26.48
C ARG A 267 23.15 12.42 -25.42
N ALA A 268 23.39 11.11 -25.35
CA ALA A 268 22.76 10.25 -24.36
C ALA A 268 23.23 10.59 -22.93
N GLN A 269 22.28 10.70 -22.01
CA GLN A 269 22.49 10.97 -20.59
C GLN A 269 21.66 10.00 -19.78
N PHE A 270 22.32 9.27 -18.87
CA PHE A 270 21.68 8.36 -17.93
C PHE A 270 21.70 8.96 -16.53
N SER A 271 20.57 8.90 -15.84
CA SER A 271 20.43 9.39 -14.46
C SER A 271 19.60 8.42 -13.65
N LEU A 272 19.97 8.23 -12.39
CA LEU A 272 19.26 7.43 -11.41
C LEU A 272 18.70 8.35 -10.33
N THR A 273 17.46 8.13 -9.94
CA THR A 273 16.79 8.85 -8.85
C THR A 273 16.27 7.82 -7.85
N VAL A 274 16.53 8.07 -6.57
CA VAL A 274 16.08 7.20 -5.48
C VAL A 274 15.17 8.01 -4.58
N SER A 275 13.94 7.54 -4.40
CA SER A 275 12.96 8.16 -3.51
C SER A 275 12.31 7.13 -2.59
N PRO A 276 12.19 7.43 -1.29
CA PRO A 276 11.42 6.58 -0.39
C PRO A 276 9.96 6.56 -0.86
N THR A 277 9.38 5.38 -1.01
CA THR A 277 7.98 5.23 -1.38
C THR A 277 7.38 4.27 -0.36
N PRO A 278 6.79 4.76 0.74
CA PRO A 278 6.21 3.87 1.73
C PRO A 278 5.02 3.15 1.08
N ILE A 279 5.16 1.85 0.89
CA ILE A 279 4.09 1.02 0.36
C ILE A 279 3.36 0.37 1.53
N ASN A 280 2.04 0.38 1.41
CA ASN A 280 1.14 -0.28 2.34
C ASN A 280 1.47 -1.78 2.38
N ALA A 281 1.79 -2.31 3.55
CA ALA A 281 2.14 -3.71 3.74
C ALA A 281 1.06 -4.69 3.24
N LEU A 282 -0.20 -4.28 3.19
CA LEU A 282 -1.30 -5.04 2.58
C LEU A 282 -1.10 -5.29 1.08
N SER A 283 -0.53 -4.34 0.35
CA SER A 283 -0.20 -4.50 -1.07
C SER A 283 1.02 -5.38 -1.31
N VAL A 284 1.94 -5.46 -0.33
CA VAL A 284 3.07 -6.41 -0.34
C VAL A 284 2.62 -7.83 0.02
N ALA A 285 1.66 -7.97 0.93
CA ALA A 285 1.01 -9.26 1.20
C ALA A 285 0.25 -9.75 -0.05
N LYS A 286 -0.33 -8.84 -0.85
CA LYS A 286 -0.96 -9.17 -2.14
C LYS A 286 0.04 -9.74 -3.14
N SER A 287 1.24 -9.18 -3.27
CA SER A 287 2.25 -9.70 -4.21
C SER A 287 2.81 -11.05 -3.78
N ARG A 288 3.06 -11.27 -2.48
CA ARG A 288 3.42 -12.61 -1.94
C ARG A 288 2.31 -13.64 -2.09
N GLY A 289 1.08 -13.26 -1.81
CA GLY A 289 -0.07 -14.17 -1.80
C GLY A 289 -0.49 -14.73 -3.16
N LEU A 290 -0.02 -14.10 -4.24
CA LEU A 290 -0.30 -14.55 -5.61
C LEU A 290 0.45 -15.83 -5.98
N GLU A 291 1.57 -16.14 -5.31
CA GLU A 291 2.37 -17.33 -5.64
C GLU A 291 1.94 -18.59 -4.87
N ASP A 292 1.44 -18.49 -3.62
CA ASP A 292 1.43 -19.67 -2.73
C ASP A 292 0.09 -20.03 -2.05
N SER A 293 -1.01 -19.28 -2.25
CA SER A 293 -2.25 -19.58 -1.49
C SER A 293 -3.56 -19.31 -2.24
N GLN A 294 -4.31 -20.38 -2.52
CA GLN A 294 -5.65 -20.33 -3.14
C GLN A 294 -6.68 -19.51 -2.36
N LEU A 295 -6.51 -19.35 -1.04
CA LEU A 295 -7.40 -18.54 -0.19
C LEU A 295 -7.23 -17.02 -0.42
N LEU A 296 -6.04 -16.56 -0.84
CA LEU A 296 -5.78 -15.15 -1.14
C LEU A 296 -6.29 -14.73 -2.54
N ARG A 297 -6.58 -15.71 -3.41
CA ARG A 297 -7.26 -15.49 -4.70
C ARG A 297 -8.71 -15.04 -4.57
N PHE A 298 -9.38 -15.34 -3.45
CA PHE A 298 -10.75 -14.91 -3.17
C PHE A 298 -10.82 -13.70 -2.21
N SER A 299 -9.69 -13.02 -1.99
CA SER A 299 -9.63 -11.87 -1.09
C SER A 299 -10.14 -10.59 -1.76
N LEU A 300 -10.90 -9.78 -1.01
CA LEU A 300 -11.39 -8.46 -1.40
C LEU A 300 -10.28 -7.49 -1.85
N LEU A 301 -9.02 -7.81 -1.52
CA LEU A 301 -7.80 -7.09 -1.90
C LEU A 301 -7.46 -7.16 -3.40
N GLN A 302 -8.07 -8.10 -4.13
CA GLN A 302 -7.90 -8.23 -5.57
C GLN A 302 -8.80 -7.29 -6.38
N LEU A 303 -9.84 -6.73 -5.74
CA LEU A 303 -10.76 -5.83 -6.42
C LEU A 303 -10.04 -4.55 -6.90
N PRO A 304 -10.47 -3.95 -8.02
CA PRO A 304 -10.01 -2.64 -8.44
C PRO A 304 -10.13 -1.58 -7.33
N VAL A 305 -9.20 -0.63 -7.25
CA VAL A 305 -9.09 0.35 -6.14
C VAL A 305 -10.39 1.15 -5.95
N ASN A 306 -11.08 1.48 -7.04
CA ASN A 306 -12.40 2.15 -7.01
C ASN A 306 -13.49 1.28 -6.36
N VAL A 307 -13.46 -0.04 -6.59
CA VAL A 307 -14.41 -0.98 -5.99
C VAL A 307 -14.06 -1.24 -4.52
N GLN A 308 -12.77 -1.25 -4.15
CA GLN A 308 -12.34 -1.42 -2.76
C GLN A 308 -12.90 -0.33 -1.84
N GLY A 309 -12.95 0.93 -2.29
CA GLY A 309 -13.54 2.02 -1.52
C GLY A 309 -14.98 1.75 -1.12
N ILE A 310 -15.79 1.25 -2.06
CA ILE A 310 -17.19 0.89 -1.82
C ILE A 310 -17.31 -0.26 -0.81
N TYR A 311 -16.47 -1.30 -0.94
CA TYR A 311 -16.49 -2.43 -0.02
C TYR A 311 -16.01 -2.05 1.39
N LYS A 312 -15.01 -1.17 1.52
CA LYS A 312 -14.59 -0.60 2.82
C LYS A 312 -15.77 0.08 3.53
N ILE A 313 -16.64 0.76 2.78
CA ILE A 313 -17.85 1.37 3.32
C ILE A 313 -18.87 0.29 3.69
N LEU A 314 -19.20 -0.61 2.76
CA LEU A 314 -20.24 -1.63 2.92
C LEU A 314 -19.96 -2.54 4.13
N LEU A 315 -18.71 -2.96 4.32
CA LEU A 315 -18.31 -3.85 5.42
C LEU A 315 -18.42 -3.19 6.80
N THR A 316 -18.51 -1.86 6.87
CA THR A 316 -18.74 -1.15 8.15
C THR A 316 -20.20 -1.08 8.55
N VAL A 317 -21.14 -1.35 7.64
CA VAL A 317 -22.60 -1.28 7.90
C VAL A 317 -23.03 -2.21 9.06
N PRO A 318 -22.57 -3.47 9.16
CA PRO A 318 -22.88 -4.34 10.31
C PRO A 318 -22.41 -3.77 11.66
N ILE A 319 -21.34 -2.99 11.69
CA ILE A 319 -20.85 -2.32 12.90
C ILE A 319 -21.85 -1.26 13.36
N GLY A 320 -22.35 -0.44 12.41
CA GLY A 320 -23.40 0.54 12.70
C GLY A 320 -24.66 -0.13 13.25
N ALA A 321 -25.07 -1.25 12.66
CA ALA A 321 -26.20 -2.04 13.17
C ALA A 321 -25.95 -2.58 14.59
N PHE A 322 -24.73 -3.05 14.88
CA PHE A 322 -24.33 -3.49 16.22
C PHE A 322 -24.38 -2.35 17.25
N ILE A 323 -23.91 -1.15 16.89
CA ILE A 323 -23.98 0.04 17.74
C ILE A 323 -25.44 0.39 18.04
N ILE A 324 -26.32 0.39 17.04
CA ILE A 324 -27.75 0.65 17.27
C ILE A 324 -28.38 -0.42 18.17
N LEU A 325 -27.99 -1.69 18.01
CA LEU A 325 -28.44 -2.75 18.90
C LEU A 325 -28.09 -2.41 20.35
N ILE A 326 -26.86 -1.93 20.61
CA ILE A 326 -26.43 -1.48 21.94
C ILE A 326 -27.25 -0.27 22.41
N LEU A 327 -27.35 0.77 21.59
CA LEU A 327 -28.09 2.00 21.92
C LEU A 327 -29.58 1.73 22.22
N ARG A 328 -30.19 0.77 21.52
CA ARG A 328 -31.60 0.44 21.69
C ARG A 328 -31.84 -0.53 22.85
N ASN A 329 -31.02 -1.56 23.00
CA ASN A 329 -31.26 -2.62 23.98
C ASN A 329 -30.71 -2.26 25.37
N PHE A 330 -29.56 -1.58 25.45
CA PHE A 330 -28.96 -1.20 26.73
C PHE A 330 -29.35 0.19 27.17
N ILE A 331 -29.27 1.18 26.27
CA ILE A 331 -29.56 2.57 26.65
C ILE A 331 -31.06 2.83 26.59
N GLY A 332 -31.75 2.39 25.53
CA GLY A 332 -33.18 2.57 25.36
C GLY A 332 -33.57 3.80 24.53
N ILE A 333 -32.69 4.23 23.61
CA ILE A 333 -32.99 5.34 22.70
C ILE A 333 -34.13 4.94 21.76
N LYS A 334 -35.13 5.82 21.60
CA LYS A 334 -36.20 5.66 20.62
C LYS A 334 -35.70 6.14 19.25
N THR A 335 -35.80 5.28 18.24
CA THR A 335 -35.34 5.54 16.87
C THR A 335 -36.38 5.08 15.85
N PHE A 336 -36.27 5.55 14.61
CA PHE A 336 -37.06 5.07 13.47
C PHE A 336 -36.61 3.66 13.07
N GLY A 337 -37.07 2.66 13.80
CA GLY A 337 -36.63 1.29 13.61
C GLY A 337 -35.15 1.10 13.94
N THR A 338 -34.59 -0.04 13.52
CA THR A 338 -33.19 -0.41 13.77
C THR A 338 -32.26 -0.07 12.61
N PHE A 339 -32.80 -0.01 11.39
CA PHE A 339 -31.99 0.15 10.18
C PHE A 339 -31.90 1.60 9.71
N MET A 340 -32.94 2.41 9.93
CA MET A 340 -32.96 3.81 9.46
C MET A 340 -31.79 4.65 10.01
N PRO A 341 -31.40 4.57 11.29
CA PRO A 341 -30.25 5.33 11.76
C PRO A 341 -28.92 4.89 11.12
N VAL A 342 -28.78 3.62 10.71
CA VAL A 342 -27.60 3.15 9.94
C VAL A 342 -27.60 3.78 8.55
N LEU A 343 -28.75 3.80 7.89
CA LEU A 343 -28.88 4.44 6.58
C LEU A 343 -28.57 5.93 6.65
N ILE A 344 -29.10 6.63 7.66
CA ILE A 344 -28.79 8.05 7.88
C ILE A 344 -27.29 8.25 8.14
N ALA A 345 -26.65 7.37 8.93
CA ALA A 345 -25.19 7.41 9.14
C ALA A 345 -24.40 7.21 7.83
N LEU A 346 -24.87 6.32 6.96
CA LEU A 346 -24.27 6.08 5.65
C LEU A 346 -24.44 7.29 4.73
N ALA A 347 -25.59 7.97 4.76
CA ALA A 347 -25.80 9.22 4.05
C ALA A 347 -24.84 10.32 4.51
N PHE A 348 -24.60 10.44 5.83
CA PHE A 348 -23.63 11.39 6.39
C PHE A 348 -22.18 11.12 5.99
N ARG A 349 -21.87 9.87 5.63
CA ARG A 349 -20.55 9.51 5.14
C ARG A 349 -20.25 10.06 3.76
N GLU A 350 -21.25 10.05 2.88
CA GLU A 350 -21.11 10.63 1.53
C GLU A 350 -21.14 12.15 1.55
N THR A 351 -21.95 12.76 2.41
CA THR A 351 -22.13 14.23 2.43
C THR A 351 -21.24 14.95 3.43
N HIS A 352 -20.40 14.24 4.19
CA HIS A 352 -19.82 14.67 5.47
C HIS A 352 -20.89 14.94 6.56
N VAL A 353 -20.50 14.75 7.83
CA VAL A 353 -21.46 14.81 8.95
C VAL A 353 -22.05 16.22 9.16
N ALA A 354 -21.26 17.28 8.99
CA ALA A 354 -21.71 18.65 9.24
C ALA A 354 -22.77 19.11 8.23
N TRP A 355 -22.49 18.88 6.94
CA TRP A 355 -23.43 19.14 5.85
C TRP A 355 -24.61 18.18 5.90
N GLY A 356 -24.37 16.90 6.20
CA GLY A 356 -25.41 15.89 6.35
C GLY A 356 -26.41 16.24 7.44
N ILE A 357 -25.96 16.66 8.63
CA ILE A 357 -26.85 17.11 9.71
C ILE A 357 -27.64 18.35 9.28
N THR A 358 -26.98 19.32 8.65
CA THR A 358 -27.62 20.56 8.19
C THR A 358 -28.73 20.27 7.18
N LEU A 359 -28.43 19.47 6.14
CA LEU A 359 -29.40 19.04 5.14
C LEU A 359 -30.53 18.23 5.76
N PHE A 360 -30.21 17.30 6.67
CA PHE A 360 -31.21 16.50 7.37
C PHE A 360 -32.21 17.39 8.13
N VAL A 361 -31.72 18.34 8.92
CA VAL A 361 -32.56 19.24 9.71
C VAL A 361 -33.40 20.15 8.81
N ILE A 362 -32.82 20.74 7.76
CA ILE A 362 -33.53 21.61 6.81
C ILE A 362 -34.66 20.84 6.13
N ILE A 363 -34.36 19.68 5.54
CA ILE A 363 -35.33 18.93 4.74
C ILE A 363 -36.44 18.37 5.64
N ILE A 364 -36.11 17.86 6.83
CA ILE A 364 -37.10 17.39 7.80
C ILE A 364 -38.01 18.55 8.25
N SER A 365 -37.43 19.73 8.51
CA SER A 365 -38.19 20.93 8.90
C SER A 365 -39.16 21.37 7.79
N PHE A 366 -38.69 21.43 6.53
CA PHE A 366 -39.56 21.74 5.40
C PHE A 366 -40.61 20.66 5.13
N GLY A 367 -40.27 19.39 5.28
CA GLY A 367 -41.22 18.28 5.17
C GLY A 367 -42.35 18.37 6.19
N LEU A 368 -42.01 18.78 7.43
CA LEU A 368 -43.00 19.08 8.47
C LEU A 368 -43.86 20.30 8.13
N LEU A 369 -43.26 21.38 7.61
CA LEU A 369 -44.01 22.56 7.16
C LEU A 369 -45.00 22.22 6.04
N ALA A 370 -44.55 21.46 5.04
CA ALA A 370 -45.40 20.96 3.97
C ALA A 370 -46.55 20.09 4.51
N ARG A 371 -46.27 19.24 5.51
CA ARG A 371 -47.30 18.47 6.22
C ARG A 371 -48.32 19.38 6.89
N PHE A 372 -47.91 20.39 7.67
CA PHE A 372 -48.85 21.32 8.33
C PHE A 372 -49.76 22.03 7.34
N TYR A 373 -49.24 22.38 6.17
CA TYR A 373 -50.03 22.97 5.10
C TYR A 373 -51.04 21.96 4.50
N LEU A 374 -50.57 20.75 4.18
CA LEU A 374 -51.41 19.69 3.57
C LEU A 374 -52.45 19.11 4.54
N ASP A 375 -52.20 19.17 5.86
CA ASP A 375 -53.16 18.77 6.89
C ASP A 375 -54.44 19.62 6.83
N GLN A 376 -54.35 20.90 6.41
CA GLN A 376 -55.52 21.78 6.24
C GLN A 376 -56.43 21.33 5.09
N LEU A 377 -55.88 20.61 4.10
CA LEU A 377 -56.59 20.18 2.90
C LEU A 377 -57.41 18.88 3.11
N ARG A 378 -57.45 18.34 4.34
CA ARG A 378 -58.24 17.15 4.72
C ARG A 378 -58.06 15.94 3.78
N LEU A 379 -56.84 15.74 3.29
CA LEU A 379 -56.50 14.64 2.38
C LEU A 379 -56.50 13.27 3.09
N LEU A 380 -56.80 12.20 2.35
CA LEU A 380 -56.56 10.82 2.79
C LEU A 380 -55.07 10.57 3.07
N LEU A 381 -54.75 9.63 3.96
CA LEU A 381 -53.37 9.38 4.43
C LEU A 381 -52.40 9.08 3.28
N VAL A 382 -52.78 8.22 2.34
CA VAL A 382 -51.92 7.81 1.22
C VAL A 382 -51.63 8.96 0.23
N PRO A 383 -52.64 9.69 -0.30
CA PRO A 383 -52.40 10.88 -1.12
C PRO A 383 -51.61 11.98 -0.40
N ARG A 384 -51.83 12.15 0.91
CA ARG A 384 -51.11 13.14 1.72
C ARG A 384 -49.61 12.82 1.78
N LEU A 385 -49.25 11.58 2.09
CA LEU A 385 -47.85 11.16 2.14
C LEU A 385 -47.18 11.32 0.77
N ALA A 386 -47.84 10.89 -0.32
CA ALA A 386 -47.32 11.04 -1.67
C ALA A 386 -47.06 12.52 -2.06
N ALA A 387 -47.97 13.42 -1.68
CA ALA A 387 -47.79 14.86 -1.90
C ALA A 387 -46.62 15.43 -1.10
N ILE A 388 -46.49 15.09 0.19
CA ILE A 388 -45.35 15.50 1.03
C ILE A 388 -44.02 15.01 0.42
N LEU A 389 -43.96 13.74 0.04
CA LEU A 389 -42.82 13.11 -0.62
C LEU A 389 -42.41 13.87 -1.90
N THR A 390 -43.40 14.21 -2.74
CA THR A 390 -43.15 14.94 -3.99
C THR A 390 -42.62 16.36 -3.73
N VAL A 391 -43.20 17.09 -2.78
CA VAL A 391 -42.73 18.43 -2.39
C VAL A 391 -41.28 18.38 -1.88
N VAL A 392 -40.94 17.37 -1.08
CA VAL A 392 -39.58 17.18 -0.56
C VAL A 392 -38.60 16.87 -1.69
N ILE A 393 -38.95 16.01 -2.64
CA ILE A 393 -38.08 15.70 -3.79
C ILE A 393 -37.84 16.97 -4.62
N LEU A 394 -38.89 17.76 -4.90
CA LEU A 394 -38.77 19.04 -5.60
C LEU A 394 -37.86 20.03 -4.84
N LEU A 395 -38.01 20.12 -3.51
CA LEU A 395 -37.15 20.94 -2.67
C LEU A 395 -35.69 20.48 -2.74
N MET A 396 -35.44 19.17 -2.72
CA MET A 396 -34.07 18.63 -2.82
C MET A 396 -33.43 18.91 -4.19
N ILE A 397 -34.20 18.80 -5.28
CA ILE A 397 -33.74 19.20 -6.62
C ILE A 397 -33.39 20.69 -6.62
N PHE A 398 -34.26 21.54 -6.06
CA PHE A 398 -34.03 22.98 -5.97
C PHE A 398 -32.76 23.32 -5.18
N ILE A 399 -32.57 22.73 -3.99
CA ILE A 399 -31.37 22.93 -3.16
C ILE A 399 -30.12 22.46 -3.93
N SER A 400 -30.19 21.32 -4.63
CA SER A 400 -29.05 20.78 -5.38
C SER A 400 -28.62 21.72 -6.52
N VAL A 401 -29.58 22.26 -7.28
CA VAL A 401 -29.33 23.24 -8.34
C VAL A 401 -28.80 24.56 -7.77
N LEU A 402 -29.32 25.01 -6.62
CA LEU A 402 -28.85 26.24 -5.97
C LEU A 402 -27.40 26.11 -5.48
N CYS A 403 -27.06 24.99 -4.84
CA CYS A 403 -25.69 24.70 -4.40
C CYS A 403 -24.70 24.67 -5.57
N GLN A 404 -25.11 24.10 -6.71
CA GLN A 404 -24.27 24.06 -7.92
C GLN A 404 -24.01 25.46 -8.50
N ASN A 405 -25.00 26.35 -8.46
CA ASN A 405 -24.85 27.74 -8.94
C ASN A 405 -24.02 28.63 -8.02
N LEU A 406 -23.88 28.29 -6.74
CA LEU A 406 -23.12 29.07 -5.75
C LEU A 406 -21.62 28.70 -5.69
N SER A 407 -21.14 27.83 -6.58
CA SER A 407 -19.74 27.34 -6.62
C SER A 407 -19.22 26.86 -5.26
N LEU A 408 -20.10 26.32 -4.42
CA LEU A 408 -19.71 25.68 -3.18
C LEU A 408 -19.11 24.31 -3.54
N ASP A 409 -17.80 24.26 -3.76
CA ASP A 409 -17.03 23.04 -4.04
C ASP A 409 -17.10 21.98 -2.91
N THR A 410 -17.72 22.33 -1.78
CA THR A 410 -17.89 21.44 -0.63
C THR A 410 -19.30 20.84 -0.62
N GLY A 411 -19.43 19.64 -1.20
CA GLY A 411 -20.68 18.87 -1.17
C GLY A 411 -21.24 18.48 -2.54
N MET A 412 -20.49 18.73 -3.62
CA MET A 412 -20.86 18.34 -4.99
C MET A 412 -20.68 16.83 -5.25
N SER A 413 -21.53 16.07 -4.58
CA SER A 413 -22.19 14.86 -5.08
C SER A 413 -23.28 14.57 -4.07
N VAL A 414 -24.41 15.28 -4.17
CA VAL A 414 -25.66 14.75 -3.62
C VAL A 414 -25.96 13.50 -4.44
N ALA A 415 -25.34 12.39 -4.06
CA ALA A 415 -25.62 11.11 -4.67
C ALA A 415 -27.11 10.83 -4.49
N LEU A 416 -27.72 10.15 -5.47
CA LEU A 416 -29.11 9.69 -5.37
C LEU A 416 -29.36 8.90 -4.06
N PHE A 417 -28.31 8.32 -3.51
CA PHE A 417 -28.35 7.47 -2.32
C PHE A 417 -28.72 8.22 -1.01
N PRO A 418 -27.98 9.26 -0.54
CA PRO A 418 -28.44 10.12 0.56
C PRO A 418 -29.84 10.69 0.38
N MET A 419 -30.21 11.06 -0.87
CA MET A 419 -31.53 11.59 -1.19
C MET A 419 -32.63 10.57 -0.91
N VAL A 420 -32.51 9.34 -1.41
CA VAL A 420 -33.48 8.27 -1.15
C VAL A 420 -33.63 7.98 0.36
N ILE A 421 -32.53 8.02 1.11
CA ILE A 421 -32.53 7.78 2.56
C ILE A 421 -33.27 8.89 3.32
N LEU A 422 -33.04 10.15 2.96
CA LEU A 422 -33.73 11.30 3.55
C LEU A 422 -35.23 11.23 3.28
N THR A 423 -35.60 10.93 2.04
CA THR A 423 -36.99 10.75 1.61
C THR A 423 -37.70 9.65 2.40
N MET A 424 -37.08 8.47 2.53
CA MET A 424 -37.57 7.37 3.37
C MET A 424 -37.69 7.75 4.85
N THR A 425 -36.77 8.58 5.36
CA THR A 425 -36.81 9.05 6.74
C THR A 425 -38.00 9.98 6.98
N ILE A 426 -38.28 10.87 6.04
CA ILE A 426 -39.43 11.80 6.12
C ILE A 426 -40.75 11.03 6.06
N GLU A 427 -40.88 10.07 5.13
CA GLU A 427 -42.05 9.20 5.08
C GLU A 427 -42.30 8.54 6.43
N ARG A 428 -41.25 7.92 7.01
CA ARG A 428 -41.37 7.26 8.31
C ARG A 428 -41.71 8.22 9.43
N MET A 429 -41.19 9.45 9.39
CA MET A 429 -41.49 10.48 10.35
C MET A 429 -42.95 10.93 10.25
N CYS A 430 -43.48 11.16 9.05
CA CYS A 430 -44.88 11.53 8.84
C CYS A 430 -45.83 10.44 9.31
N ILE A 431 -45.59 9.18 8.95
CA ILE A 431 -46.39 8.04 9.43
C ILE A 431 -46.35 7.94 10.96
N THR A 432 -45.15 8.06 11.56
CA THR A 432 -45.02 7.98 13.03
C THR A 432 -45.74 9.14 13.71
N TRP A 433 -45.74 10.31 13.09
CA TRP A 433 -46.45 11.47 13.61
C TRP A 433 -47.97 11.26 13.57
N ASP A 434 -48.49 10.71 12.47
CA ASP A 434 -49.93 10.44 12.31
C ASP A 434 -50.40 9.30 13.23
N GLU A 435 -49.59 8.24 13.40
CA GLU A 435 -49.94 7.07 14.22
C GLU A 435 -49.71 7.26 15.72
N ARG A 436 -48.64 7.96 16.11
CA ARG A 436 -48.14 8.00 17.51
C ARG A 436 -48.00 9.41 18.08
N GLY A 437 -48.32 10.42 17.29
CA GLY A 437 -48.30 11.82 17.68
C GLY A 437 -46.93 12.50 17.56
N ALA A 438 -46.97 13.84 17.60
CA ALA A 438 -45.83 14.74 17.43
C ALA A 438 -44.66 14.45 18.37
N SER A 439 -44.95 14.24 19.66
CA SER A 439 -43.91 14.05 20.68
C SER A 439 -43.08 12.79 20.41
N GLU A 440 -43.71 11.70 19.99
CA GLU A 440 -43.02 10.44 19.69
C GLU A 440 -42.25 10.51 18.37
N ALA A 441 -42.78 11.21 17.37
CA ALA A 441 -42.09 11.42 16.10
C ALA A 441 -40.82 12.28 16.27
N ILE A 442 -40.90 13.40 17.01
CA ILE A 442 -39.73 14.27 17.27
C ILE A 442 -38.68 13.53 18.11
N LYS A 443 -39.09 12.84 19.19
CA LYS A 443 -38.17 12.04 20.02
C LYS A 443 -37.46 10.96 19.20
N SER A 444 -38.20 10.28 18.32
CA SER A 444 -37.64 9.24 17.45
C SER A 444 -36.73 9.82 16.37
N GLY A 445 -37.04 11.01 15.84
CA GLY A 445 -36.19 11.73 14.88
C GLY A 445 -34.86 12.16 15.49
N VAL A 446 -34.90 12.84 16.64
CA VAL A 446 -33.69 13.26 17.37
C VAL A 446 -32.89 12.05 17.83
N GLY A 447 -33.55 11.00 18.33
CA GLY A 447 -32.87 9.75 18.70
C GLY A 447 -32.21 9.04 17.53
N SER A 448 -32.85 9.05 16.34
CA SER A 448 -32.27 8.51 15.11
C SER A 448 -31.07 9.32 14.63
N LEU A 449 -31.15 10.66 14.70
CA LEU A 449 -30.05 11.54 14.35
C LEU A 449 -28.84 11.32 15.27
N ALA A 450 -29.06 11.27 16.58
CA ALA A 450 -28.00 11.00 17.56
C ALA A 450 -27.36 9.61 17.35
N ALA A 451 -28.18 8.58 17.15
CA ALA A 451 -27.69 7.23 16.85
C ALA A 451 -26.91 7.18 15.53
N ALA A 452 -27.34 7.94 14.52
CA ALA A 452 -26.67 8.04 13.23
C ALA A 452 -25.29 8.71 13.36
N VAL A 453 -25.17 9.79 14.14
CA VAL A 453 -23.88 10.48 14.38
C VAL A 453 -22.88 9.56 15.09
N ILE A 454 -23.33 8.82 16.12
CA ILE A 454 -22.47 7.86 16.84
C ILE A 454 -22.03 6.72 15.90
N SER A 455 -22.98 6.17 15.14
CA SER A 455 -22.70 5.08 14.19
C SER A 455 -21.76 5.55 13.08
N TYR A 456 -21.96 6.77 12.56
CA TYR A 456 -21.07 7.41 11.60
C TYR A 456 -19.66 7.56 12.16
N GLY A 457 -19.50 7.99 13.41
CA GLY A 457 -18.18 8.13 14.04
C GLY A 457 -17.41 6.82 14.08
N ALA A 458 -18.07 5.72 14.47
CA ALA A 458 -17.45 4.40 14.46
C ALA A 458 -17.18 3.87 13.05
N MET A 459 -18.13 4.02 12.12
CA MET A 459 -17.97 3.58 10.73
C MET A 459 -16.89 4.39 10.00
N SER A 460 -16.64 5.63 10.39
CA SER A 460 -15.65 6.53 9.81
C SER A 460 -14.26 6.43 10.46
N TYR A 461 -14.08 5.56 11.46
CA TYR A 461 -12.80 5.38 12.14
C TYR A 461 -11.83 4.55 11.27
N GLU A 462 -10.77 5.19 10.76
CA GLU A 462 -9.84 4.58 9.78
C GLU A 462 -9.23 3.24 10.22
N PRO A 463 -8.74 3.07 11.47
CA PRO A 463 -8.18 1.80 11.90
C PRO A 463 -9.20 0.66 11.87
N LEU A 464 -10.46 0.93 12.19
CA LEU A 464 -11.53 -0.06 12.18
C LEU A 464 -11.94 -0.44 10.75
N GLN A 465 -11.95 0.54 9.83
CA GLN A 465 -12.17 0.28 8.41
C GLN A 465 -11.08 -0.61 7.83
N TYR A 466 -9.81 -0.30 8.12
CA TYR A 466 -8.68 -1.11 7.70
C TYR A 466 -8.81 -2.53 8.25
N LEU A 467 -9.05 -2.67 9.55
CA LEU A 467 -9.11 -3.97 10.23
C LEU A 467 -10.19 -4.88 9.61
N ILE A 468 -11.40 -4.37 9.39
CA ILE A 468 -12.51 -5.17 8.84
C ILE A 468 -12.33 -5.43 7.34
N PHE A 469 -11.67 -4.53 6.61
CA PHE A 469 -11.35 -4.75 5.21
C PHE A 469 -10.22 -5.78 5.02
N ALA A 470 -9.18 -5.72 5.85
CA ALA A 470 -8.09 -6.68 5.86
C ALA A 470 -8.56 -8.07 6.33
N PHE A 471 -9.42 -8.09 7.35
CA PHE A 471 -9.95 -9.29 8.01
C PHE A 471 -11.50 -9.32 8.03
N PRO A 472 -12.17 -9.55 6.89
CA PRO A 472 -13.64 -9.62 6.80
C PRO A 472 -14.25 -10.73 7.67
N GLU A 473 -13.49 -11.78 8.01
CA GLU A 473 -13.87 -12.83 8.96
C GLU A 473 -14.23 -12.31 10.36
N LEU A 474 -13.76 -11.12 10.74
CA LEU A 474 -14.19 -10.46 11.97
C LEU A 474 -15.70 -10.15 11.99
N LEU A 475 -16.36 -10.11 10.82
CA LEU A 475 -17.81 -10.02 10.75
C LEU A 475 -18.51 -11.26 11.33
N LEU A 476 -17.88 -12.44 11.32
CA LEU A 476 -18.41 -13.64 11.98
C LEU A 476 -18.35 -13.50 13.50
N VAL A 477 -17.26 -12.91 14.01
CA VAL A 477 -17.12 -12.56 15.43
C VAL A 477 -18.17 -11.53 15.81
N LEU A 478 -18.34 -10.48 14.99
CA LEU A 478 -19.37 -9.46 15.20
C LEU A 478 -20.79 -10.06 15.17
N LEU A 479 -21.08 -10.98 14.25
CA LEU A 479 -22.35 -11.70 14.18
C LEU A 479 -22.59 -12.53 15.45
N SER A 480 -21.57 -13.22 15.94
CA SER A 480 -21.62 -13.96 17.20
C SER A 480 -21.98 -13.03 18.37
N LEU A 481 -21.34 -11.86 18.45
CA LEU A 481 -21.69 -10.83 19.43
C LEU A 481 -23.13 -10.35 19.27
N ILE A 482 -23.57 -10.00 18.05
CA ILE A 482 -24.96 -9.58 17.78
C ILE A 482 -25.97 -10.62 18.28
N LEU A 483 -25.73 -11.92 18.01
CA LEU A 483 -26.59 -13.00 18.47
C LEU A 483 -26.59 -13.13 19.99
N TRP A 484 -25.42 -12.99 20.63
CA TRP A 484 -25.29 -13.05 22.08
C TRP A 484 -26.05 -11.89 22.76
N PHE A 485 -25.84 -10.66 22.27
CA PHE A 485 -26.54 -9.48 22.75
C PHE A 485 -28.05 -9.50 22.43
N GLY A 486 -28.45 -10.15 21.34
CA GLY A 486 -29.86 -10.35 20.99
C GLY A 486 -30.64 -11.20 22.00
N GLN A 487 -29.96 -12.00 22.83
CA GLN A 487 -30.59 -12.76 23.91
C GLN A 487 -30.78 -11.97 25.21
N TYR A 488 -30.19 -10.77 25.30
CA TYR A 488 -30.26 -9.95 26.50
C TYR A 488 -31.69 -9.46 26.76
N ARG A 489 -32.27 -9.86 27.90
CA ARG A 489 -33.59 -9.42 28.39
C ARG A 489 -33.51 -8.49 29.60
N GLY A 490 -32.33 -7.97 29.92
CA GLY A 490 -32.13 -7.11 31.09
C GLY A 490 -32.76 -5.72 30.92
N TYR A 491 -32.85 -4.98 32.01
CA TYR A 491 -33.47 -3.64 32.05
C TYR A 491 -32.62 -2.60 31.31
N ARG A 492 -33.29 -1.63 30.66
CA ARG A 492 -32.63 -0.52 29.98
C ARG A 492 -32.08 0.50 31.00
N LEU A 493 -30.94 1.12 30.71
CA LEU A 493 -30.31 2.14 31.55
C LEU A 493 -31.23 3.34 31.81
N VAL A 494 -32.02 3.75 30.80
CA VAL A 494 -33.00 4.83 30.95
C VAL A 494 -34.18 4.41 31.83
N GLU A 495 -34.54 3.12 31.84
CA GLU A 495 -35.59 2.59 32.72
C GLU A 495 -35.12 2.52 34.18
N LEU A 496 -33.85 2.20 34.44
CA LEU A 496 -33.28 2.20 35.79
C LEU A 496 -33.38 3.58 36.46
N LYS A 497 -33.21 4.69 35.72
CA LYS A 497 -33.44 6.05 36.24
C LYS A 497 -34.91 6.29 36.61
N ARG A 498 -35.86 5.80 35.80
CA ARG A 498 -37.30 5.92 36.05
C ARG A 498 -37.76 5.08 37.24
N PHE A 499 -37.17 3.90 37.43
CA PHE A 499 -37.45 3.06 38.60
C PHE A 499 -36.83 3.63 39.88
N LYS A 500 -35.67 4.30 39.79
CA LYS A 500 -35.09 5.01 40.95
C LYS A 500 -35.97 6.18 41.42
N SER A 501 -36.58 6.93 40.50
CA SER A 501 -37.52 8.01 40.86
C SER A 501 -38.85 7.50 41.43
N LEU A 502 -39.32 6.32 41.01
CA LEU A 502 -40.50 5.68 41.58
C LEU A 502 -40.21 5.06 42.96
N ALA A 503 -39.02 4.46 43.14
CA ALA A 503 -38.58 3.91 44.43
C ALA A 503 -38.32 5.01 45.48
N SER A 504 -37.91 6.21 45.07
CA SER A 504 -37.80 7.37 45.97
C SER A 504 -39.13 8.06 46.25
N ALA A 505 -40.16 7.85 45.44
CA ALA A 505 -41.50 8.41 45.64
C ALA A 505 -42.42 7.49 46.48
N MET A 506 -41.99 6.25 46.73
CA MET A 506 -42.64 5.29 47.64
C MET A 506 -42.01 5.27 49.04
N LYS A 507 -41.01 6.12 49.29
CA LYS A 507 -40.43 6.39 50.60
C LYS A 507 -40.88 7.77 51.03
#